data_AF-A0A958WXP0-F1
#
_entry.id   AF-A0A958WXP0-F1
#
_cell.length_a   1.000
_cell.length_b   1.000
_cell.length_c   1.000
_cell.angle_alpha   90.00
_cell.angle_beta   90.00
_cell.angle_gamma   90.00
#
_symmetry.space_group_name_H-M   'P 1'
#
loop_
_entity.id
_entity.type
_entity.pdbx_description
1 polymer ?
#
loop_
_entity_poly.entity_id
_entity_poly.type
_entity_poly.pdbx_seq_one_letter_code
_entity_poly.pdbx_strand_id
1 'polypeptide(L)'
;GITLNIFNNNADRVRMANLAQTVNVLQAVILTKEEKMVLTPTYHVMEMYKVHQDATLVPVQVITNDFMVDGERIPAVSVSASIDKARKMHVSLTNLDNTANQKVELSLNSFKVSKVTGRILTSPKVQDGNTFDNPTKVTPKAFSGATVSGNQLSVDMPKNSVVVLELSE
;
A
#
# COMPACT_ATOMS: atom_id res chain seq x y z
N GLY A 1 -5.28 -0.32 1.61
CA GLY A 1 -4.30 -1.12 0.85
C GLY A 1 -4.92 -2.44 0.42
N ILE A 2 -5.26 -3.30 1.39
CA ILE A 2 -5.72 -4.68 1.19
C ILE A 2 -6.76 -4.82 0.06
N THR A 3 -7.87 -4.09 0.12
CA THR A 3 -8.94 -4.21 -0.90
C THR A 3 -8.46 -3.87 -2.31
N LEU A 4 -7.57 -2.87 -2.45
CA LEU A 4 -6.98 -2.51 -3.74
C LEU A 4 -6.01 -3.60 -4.23
N ASN A 5 -5.24 -4.21 -3.32
CA ASN A 5 -4.42 -5.37 -3.66
C ASN A 5 -5.28 -6.55 -4.13
N ILE A 6 -6.41 -6.81 -3.48
CA ILE A 6 -7.37 -7.84 -3.89
C ILE A 6 -7.89 -7.56 -5.30
N PHE A 7 -8.33 -6.33 -5.58
CA PHE A 7 -8.79 -5.97 -6.93
C PHE A 7 -7.70 -6.15 -7.98
N ASN A 8 -6.48 -5.68 -7.71
CA ASN A 8 -5.37 -5.83 -8.65
C ASN A 8 -5.03 -7.31 -8.89
N ASN A 9 -5.00 -8.13 -7.84
CA ASN A 9 -4.75 -9.57 -7.95
C ASN A 9 -5.88 -10.36 -8.63
N ASN A 10 -7.06 -9.76 -8.80
CA ASN A 10 -8.21 -10.32 -9.53
C ASN A 10 -8.54 -9.48 -10.78
N ALA A 11 -7.54 -8.78 -11.34
CA ALA A 11 -7.73 -7.90 -12.48
C ALA A 11 -8.12 -8.63 -13.77
N ASP A 12 -8.04 -9.96 -13.81
CA ASP A 12 -8.58 -10.79 -14.90
C ASP A 12 -10.12 -10.65 -15.00
N ARG A 13 -10.80 -10.48 -13.86
CA ARG A 13 -12.26 -10.41 -13.75
C ARG A 13 -12.77 -9.05 -13.27
N VAL A 14 -12.19 -8.50 -12.21
CA VAL A 14 -12.62 -7.24 -11.60
C VAL A 14 -12.05 -6.09 -12.41
N ARG A 15 -12.92 -5.40 -13.18
CA ARG A 15 -12.52 -4.28 -14.05
C ARG A 15 -12.97 -2.91 -13.54
N MET A 16 -13.81 -2.86 -12.52
CA MET A 16 -14.34 -1.63 -11.94
C MET A 16 -14.69 -1.85 -10.46
N ALA A 17 -14.42 -0.83 -9.65
CA ALA A 17 -14.87 -0.73 -8.28
C ALA A 17 -15.06 0.75 -7.92
N ASN A 18 -16.01 1.05 -7.04
CA ASN A 18 -16.31 2.41 -6.58
C ASN A 18 -16.34 2.42 -5.04
N LEU A 19 -15.53 3.29 -4.44
CA LEU A 19 -15.50 3.48 -2.99
C LEU A 19 -16.72 4.29 -2.54
N ALA A 20 -17.39 3.84 -1.48
CA ALA A 20 -18.52 4.54 -0.87
C ALA A 20 -18.05 5.40 0.33
N GLN A 21 -18.18 6.73 0.32
CA GLN A 21 -18.39 7.63 -0.84
C GLN A 21 -17.23 8.62 -0.93
N THR A 22 -17.30 9.60 -1.83
CA THR A 22 -16.16 10.50 -2.10
C THR A 22 -15.94 11.56 -1.00
N VAL A 23 -16.99 12.25 -0.54
CA VAL A 23 -16.86 13.41 0.37
C VAL A 23 -17.83 13.28 1.54
N ASN A 24 -17.35 13.53 2.76
CA ASN A 24 -18.11 13.61 4.04
C ASN A 24 -18.92 12.36 4.46
N VAL A 25 -19.03 11.33 3.62
CA VAL A 25 -19.90 10.17 3.84
C VAL A 25 -19.09 8.88 3.85
N LEU A 26 -19.36 8.03 4.85
CA LEU A 26 -18.72 6.73 5.06
C LEU A 26 -17.18 6.85 5.08
N GLN A 27 -16.49 6.04 4.27
CA GLN A 27 -15.02 6.05 4.16
C GLN A 27 -14.56 7.11 3.15
N ALA A 28 -14.92 8.37 3.42
CA ALA A 28 -14.63 9.48 2.53
C ALA A 28 -13.13 9.66 2.25
N VAL A 29 -12.80 10.06 1.02
CA VAL A 29 -11.43 10.48 0.66
C VAL A 29 -11.17 11.92 1.11
N ILE A 30 -12.22 12.75 1.14
CA ILE A 30 -12.14 14.16 1.53
C ILE A 30 -13.19 14.46 2.60
N LEU A 31 -12.80 15.25 3.61
CA LEU A 31 -13.72 15.87 4.57
C LEU A 31 -13.73 17.38 4.38
N THR A 32 -14.90 18.00 4.46
CA THR A 32 -15.08 19.45 4.37
C THR A 32 -15.91 19.96 5.54
N LYS A 33 -15.59 21.17 6.01
CA LYS A 33 -16.36 21.92 7.00
C LYS A 33 -16.22 23.40 6.68
N GLU A 34 -17.30 24.01 6.22
CA GLU A 34 -17.29 25.40 5.71
C GLU A 34 -16.19 25.55 4.64
N GLU A 35 -15.27 26.49 4.78
CA GLU A 35 -14.13 26.69 3.87
C GLU A 35 -12.98 25.69 4.07
N LYS A 36 -13.01 24.88 5.12
CA LYS A 36 -11.93 23.94 5.45
C LYS A 36 -12.07 22.63 4.69
N MET A 37 -10.94 22.08 4.26
CA MET A 37 -10.82 20.77 3.63
C MET A 37 -9.70 19.95 4.28
N VAL A 38 -9.94 18.64 4.43
CA VAL A 38 -8.95 17.66 4.88
C VAL A 38 -8.91 16.46 3.95
N LEU A 39 -7.70 16.00 3.64
CA LEU A 39 -7.46 14.74 2.95
C LEU A 39 -7.38 13.61 3.98
N THR A 40 -8.15 12.55 3.78
CA THR A 40 -8.14 11.41 4.72
C THR A 40 -6.96 10.47 4.42
N PRO A 41 -6.59 9.59 5.36
CA PRO A 41 -5.65 8.49 5.05
C PRO A 41 -6.08 7.65 3.85
N THR A 42 -7.40 7.50 3.62
CA THR A 42 -7.95 6.79 2.44
C THR A 42 -7.56 7.48 1.14
N TYR A 43 -7.65 8.82 1.07
CA TYR A 43 -7.17 9.58 -0.10
C TYR A 43 -5.72 9.27 -0.40
N HIS A 44 -4.86 9.31 0.63
CA HIS A 44 -3.43 9.07 0.47
C HIS A 44 -3.13 7.65 -0.03
N VAL A 45 -3.84 6.64 0.45
CA VAL A 45 -3.72 5.28 -0.07
C VAL A 45 -4.13 5.24 -1.55
N MET A 46 -5.26 5.83 -1.93
CA MET A 46 -5.69 5.85 -3.35
C MET A 46 -4.70 6.59 -4.24
N GLU A 47 -4.13 7.71 -3.77
CA GLU A 47 -3.10 8.46 -4.48
C GLU A 47 -1.81 7.65 -4.66
N MET A 48 -1.34 6.98 -3.60
CA MET A 48 -0.16 6.10 -3.69
C MET A 48 -0.39 4.94 -4.68
N TYR A 49 -1.61 4.43 -4.77
CA TYR A 49 -1.98 3.31 -5.65
C TYR A 49 -2.25 3.70 -7.11
N LYS A 50 -2.20 5.00 -7.47
CA LYS A 50 -2.44 5.45 -8.85
C LYS A 50 -1.51 4.80 -9.88
N VAL A 51 -0.33 4.34 -9.43
CA VAL A 51 0.66 3.63 -10.25
C VAL A 51 0.14 2.30 -10.84
N HIS A 52 -0.93 1.74 -10.27
CA HIS A 52 -1.57 0.52 -10.76
C HIS A 52 -2.66 0.79 -11.82
N GLN A 53 -3.02 2.06 -12.07
CA GLN A 53 -4.04 2.39 -13.08
C GLN A 53 -3.52 2.08 -14.48
N ASP A 54 -4.28 1.30 -15.24
CA ASP A 54 -3.90 0.76 -16.57
C ASP A 54 -2.57 -0.02 -16.60
N ALA A 55 -2.05 -0.42 -15.44
CA ALA A 55 -0.82 -1.18 -15.36
C ALA A 55 -1.08 -2.67 -15.65
N THR A 56 -0.03 -3.40 -16.05
CA THR A 56 -0.11 -4.84 -16.26
C THR A 56 0.17 -5.57 -14.95
N LEU A 57 -0.78 -6.36 -14.46
CA LEU A 57 -0.60 -7.20 -13.26
C LEU A 57 0.64 -8.08 -13.39
N VAL A 58 1.46 -8.10 -12.34
CA VAL A 58 2.52 -9.09 -12.15
C VAL A 58 2.07 -10.06 -11.07
N PRO A 59 1.94 -11.37 -11.37
CA PRO A 59 1.62 -12.36 -10.36
C PRO A 59 2.66 -12.37 -9.24
N VAL A 60 2.22 -12.22 -8.00
CA VAL A 60 3.08 -12.29 -6.82
C VAL A 60 2.58 -13.40 -5.91
N GLN A 61 3.51 -14.23 -5.46
CA GLN A 61 3.30 -15.14 -4.34
C GLN A 61 4.10 -14.61 -3.16
N VAL A 62 3.44 -14.48 -2.01
CA VAL A 62 4.08 -14.01 -0.78
C VAL A 62 3.83 -15.04 0.31
N ILE A 63 4.88 -15.39 1.02
CA ILE A 63 4.80 -16.15 2.27
C ILE A 63 4.96 -15.13 3.39
N THR A 64 4.01 -15.08 4.30
CA THR A 64 4.00 -14.11 5.40
C THR A 64 3.81 -14.84 6.71
N ASN A 65 4.23 -14.22 7.80
CA ASN A 65 3.79 -14.65 9.12
C ASN A 65 2.26 -14.56 9.23
N ASP A 66 1.70 -15.34 10.14
CA ASP A 66 0.31 -15.23 10.52
C ASP A 66 0.12 -14.04 11.48
N PHE A 67 -0.95 -13.28 11.26
CA PHE A 67 -1.47 -12.31 12.21
C PHE A 67 -2.77 -12.87 12.82
N MET A 68 -2.84 -12.88 14.15
CA MET A 68 -3.99 -13.38 14.88
C MET A 68 -5.01 -12.26 15.11
N VAL A 69 -6.24 -12.45 14.65
CA VAL A 69 -7.37 -11.52 14.88
C VAL A 69 -8.55 -12.32 15.38
N ASP A 70 -9.03 -12.03 16.59
CA ASP A 70 -10.20 -12.68 17.19
C ASP A 70 -10.17 -14.22 17.18
N GLY A 71 -8.96 -14.80 17.29
CA GLY A 71 -8.74 -16.25 17.25
C GLY A 71 -8.55 -16.84 15.84
N GLU A 72 -8.72 -16.04 14.79
CA GLU A 72 -8.47 -16.43 13.41
C GLU A 72 -7.05 -16.07 12.96
N ARG A 73 -6.50 -16.89 12.05
CA ARG A 73 -5.20 -16.66 11.40
C ARG A 73 -5.42 -16.04 10.03
N ILE A 74 -4.83 -14.88 9.81
CA ILE A 74 -4.79 -14.23 8.50
C ILE A 74 -3.35 -13.87 8.11
N PRO A 75 -3.03 -13.76 6.81
CA PRO A 75 -1.72 -13.29 6.38
C PRO A 75 -1.40 -11.90 6.94
N ALA A 76 -0.25 -11.74 7.59
CA ALA A 76 0.16 -10.45 8.17
C ALA A 76 0.42 -9.39 7.09
N VAL A 77 0.81 -9.78 5.88
CA VAL A 77 1.10 -8.85 4.78
C VAL A 77 0.27 -9.18 3.54
N SER A 78 -0.43 -8.17 3.02
CA SER A 78 -1.05 -8.23 1.69
C SER A 78 -0.13 -7.60 0.66
N VAL A 79 0.10 -8.28 -0.47
CA VAL A 79 0.98 -7.80 -1.54
C VAL A 79 0.26 -7.82 -2.89
N SER A 80 0.57 -6.84 -3.73
CA SER A 80 0.25 -6.86 -5.16
C SER A 80 1.37 -6.17 -5.94
N ALA A 81 1.50 -6.47 -7.24
CA ALA A 81 2.46 -5.80 -8.10
C ALA A 81 1.93 -5.59 -9.52
N SER A 82 2.45 -4.57 -10.20
CA SER A 82 2.16 -4.34 -11.61
C SER A 82 3.33 -3.64 -12.30
N ILE A 83 3.38 -3.73 -13.62
CA ILE A 83 4.30 -2.97 -14.45
C ILE A 83 3.53 -1.87 -15.19
N ASP A 84 3.99 -0.64 -15.06
CA ASP A 84 3.39 0.50 -15.75
C ASP A 84 3.82 0.60 -17.23
N LYS A 85 3.25 1.58 -17.95
CA LYS A 85 3.56 1.83 -19.37
C LYS A 85 5.02 2.27 -19.59
N ALA A 86 5.70 2.77 -18.56
CA ALA A 86 7.11 3.14 -18.58
C ALA A 86 8.04 1.98 -18.18
N ARG A 87 7.49 0.75 -18.08
CA ARG A 87 8.22 -0.48 -17.73
C ARG A 87 8.79 -0.49 -16.32
N LYS A 88 8.30 0.36 -15.43
CA LYS A 88 8.64 0.32 -14.01
C LYS A 88 7.73 -0.66 -13.27
N MET A 89 8.31 -1.44 -12.37
CA MET A 89 7.54 -2.35 -11.52
C MET A 89 7.15 -1.62 -10.25
N HIS A 90 5.87 -1.68 -9.90
CA HIS A 90 5.32 -1.13 -8.67
C HIS A 90 4.86 -2.27 -7.77
N VAL A 91 5.29 -2.27 -6.51
CA VAL A 91 4.91 -3.28 -5.52
C VAL A 91 4.20 -2.59 -4.34
N SER A 92 2.96 -2.96 -4.08
CA SER A 92 2.16 -2.45 -2.98
C SER A 92 2.04 -3.47 -1.85
N LEU A 93 2.54 -3.13 -0.67
CA LEU A 93 2.53 -3.97 0.52
C LEU A 93 1.69 -3.31 1.62
N THR A 94 0.84 -4.08 2.29
CA THR A 94 0.10 -3.62 3.48
C THR A 94 0.39 -4.57 4.63
N ASN A 95 0.97 -4.07 5.72
CA ASN A 95 1.14 -4.82 6.97
C ASN A 95 -0.10 -4.62 7.85
N LEU A 96 -0.87 -5.69 8.05
CA LEU A 96 -2.08 -5.73 8.86
C LEU A 96 -1.76 -5.82 10.36
N ASP A 97 -0.61 -6.40 10.70
CA ASP A 97 -0.19 -6.56 12.08
C ASP A 97 0.08 -5.19 12.70
N ASN A 98 -0.72 -4.85 13.71
CA ASN A 98 -0.61 -3.59 14.45
C ASN A 98 0.30 -3.69 15.68
N THR A 99 0.94 -4.84 15.88
CA THR A 99 1.84 -5.14 16.99
C THR A 99 3.27 -5.41 16.54
N ALA A 100 3.47 -6.05 15.38
CA ALA A 100 4.78 -6.46 14.91
C ALA A 100 5.15 -5.89 13.53
N ASN A 101 6.44 -5.55 13.39
CA ASN A 101 7.04 -5.29 12.10
C ASN A 101 7.20 -6.62 11.34
N GLN A 102 7.16 -6.55 10.01
CA GLN A 102 7.28 -7.71 9.14
C GLN A 102 8.47 -7.53 8.21
N LYS A 103 9.24 -8.60 8.00
CA LYS A 103 10.26 -8.65 6.95
C LYS A 103 9.69 -9.42 5.77
N VAL A 104 9.71 -8.81 4.59
CA VAL A 104 9.20 -9.41 3.35
C VAL A 104 10.34 -9.56 2.37
N GLU A 105 10.50 -10.77 1.84
CA GLU A 105 11.51 -11.10 0.85
C GLU A 105 10.81 -11.54 -0.44
N LEU A 106 11.10 -10.84 -1.54
CA LEU A 106 10.51 -11.10 -2.86
C LEU A 106 11.62 -11.43 -3.88
N SER A 107 11.51 -12.59 -4.53
CA SER A 107 12.29 -12.90 -5.73
C SER A 107 11.72 -12.12 -6.92
N LEU A 108 12.57 -11.33 -7.57
CA LEU A 108 12.26 -10.57 -8.78
C LEU A 108 12.42 -11.39 -10.06
N ASN A 109 12.79 -12.67 -9.92
CA ASN A 109 13.07 -13.59 -11.02
C ASN A 109 14.07 -12.98 -12.01
N SER A 110 13.66 -12.73 -13.26
CA SER A 110 14.47 -12.13 -14.33
C SER A 110 14.26 -10.63 -14.51
N PHE A 111 13.44 -9.98 -13.66
CA PHE A 111 13.23 -8.54 -13.72
C PHE A 111 14.46 -7.82 -13.17
N LYS A 112 15.14 -7.05 -14.03
CA LYS A 112 16.35 -6.30 -13.67
C LYS A 112 15.97 -5.05 -12.90
N VAL A 113 16.64 -4.82 -11.78
CA VAL A 113 16.42 -3.67 -10.91
C VAL A 113 17.77 -3.20 -10.39
N SER A 114 18.07 -1.91 -10.55
CA SER A 114 19.22 -1.27 -9.92
C SER A 114 18.79 -0.29 -8.83
N LYS A 115 17.53 0.17 -8.88
CA LYS A 115 17.00 1.22 -8.02
C LYS A 115 15.64 0.85 -7.47
N VAL A 116 15.50 1.03 -6.16
CA VAL A 116 14.23 0.98 -5.44
C VAL A 116 13.98 2.34 -4.76
N THR A 117 12.76 2.86 -4.92
CA THR A 117 12.28 3.99 -4.13
C THR A 117 10.91 3.63 -3.56
N GLY A 118 10.49 4.30 -2.48
CA GLY A 118 9.24 3.94 -1.83
C GLY A 118 8.58 5.10 -1.13
N ARG A 119 7.28 4.92 -0.89
CA ARG A 119 6.47 5.76 -0.02
C ARG A 119 5.76 4.88 1.01
N ILE A 120 5.65 5.39 2.23
CA ILE A 120 4.96 4.72 3.34
C ILE A 120 3.86 5.63 3.91
N LEU A 121 2.72 5.04 4.22
CA LEU A 121 1.68 5.63 5.06
C LEU A 121 1.54 4.78 6.32
N THR A 122 1.75 5.40 7.48
CA THR A 122 1.63 4.77 8.80
C THR A 122 1.41 5.84 9.87
N SER A 123 1.05 5.43 11.08
CA SER A 123 0.89 6.29 12.25
C SER A 123 1.23 5.53 13.53
N PRO A 124 1.60 6.21 14.65
CA PRO A 124 1.85 5.55 15.92
C PRO A 124 0.65 4.78 16.49
N LYS A 125 -0.59 5.24 16.21
CA LYS A 125 -1.82 4.58 16.65
C LYS A 125 -2.72 4.26 15.46
N VAL A 126 -3.36 3.09 15.49
CA VAL A 126 -4.30 2.66 14.43
C VAL A 126 -5.58 3.53 14.38
N GLN A 127 -5.90 4.25 15.45
CA GLN A 127 -7.04 5.18 15.51
C GLN A 127 -6.69 6.59 14.99
N ASP A 128 -5.44 6.84 14.59
CA ASP A 128 -5.06 8.15 14.10
C ASP A 128 -5.67 8.44 12.73
N GLY A 129 -6.20 9.65 12.59
CA GLY A 129 -6.69 10.20 11.34
C GLY A 129 -6.39 11.69 11.24
N ASN A 130 -6.69 12.27 10.08
CA ASN A 130 -6.55 13.71 9.85
C ASN A 130 -7.83 14.43 10.28
N THR A 131 -7.68 15.52 11.00
CA THR A 131 -8.77 16.39 11.46
C THR A 131 -8.55 17.81 10.97
N PHE A 132 -9.56 18.68 11.05
CA PHE A 132 -9.40 20.08 10.62
C PHE A 132 -8.33 20.84 11.44
N ASP A 133 -8.07 20.42 12.68
CA ASP A 133 -7.03 21.02 13.54
C ASP A 133 -5.65 20.38 13.32
N ASN A 134 -5.61 19.15 12.81
CA ASN A 134 -4.38 18.44 12.47
C ASN A 134 -4.52 17.73 11.11
N PRO A 135 -4.47 18.49 10.00
CA PRO A 135 -4.85 17.99 8.68
C PRO A 135 -3.81 17.06 8.06
N THR A 136 -2.61 16.99 8.61
CA THR A 136 -1.47 16.25 8.04
C THR A 136 -0.87 15.24 9.03
N LYS A 137 -1.65 14.78 10.01
CA LYS A 137 -1.19 13.81 11.01
C LYS A 137 -0.73 12.49 10.38
N VAL A 138 -1.51 12.02 9.41
CA VAL A 138 -1.31 10.76 8.69
C VAL A 138 -1.21 11.07 7.20
N THR A 139 0.03 11.27 6.74
CA THR A 139 0.36 11.56 5.34
C THR A 139 1.51 10.67 4.86
N PRO A 140 1.62 10.39 3.55
CA PRO A 140 2.71 9.61 3.01
C PRO A 140 4.07 10.26 3.28
N LYS A 141 5.08 9.44 3.55
CA LYS A 141 6.47 9.85 3.70
C LYS A 141 7.36 9.02 2.77
N ALA A 142 8.56 9.50 2.48
CA ALA A 142 9.56 8.69 1.80
C ALA A 142 9.85 7.43 2.64
N PHE A 143 10.02 6.30 1.97
CA PHE A 143 10.30 5.02 2.60
C PHE A 143 11.66 4.51 2.15
N SER A 144 12.51 4.19 3.12
CA SER A 144 13.89 3.71 2.92
C SER A 144 14.13 2.31 3.48
N GLY A 145 13.09 1.61 3.93
CA GLY A 145 13.18 0.24 4.46
C GLY A 145 13.15 -0.83 3.37
N ALA A 146 13.50 -0.50 2.13
CA ALA A 146 13.58 -1.45 1.03
C ALA A 146 14.97 -1.46 0.42
N THR A 147 15.50 -2.64 0.15
CA THR A 147 16.80 -2.85 -0.48
C THR A 147 16.70 -3.91 -1.57
N VAL A 148 17.50 -3.74 -2.62
CA VAL A 148 17.61 -4.72 -3.71
C VAL A 148 19.05 -5.22 -3.77
N SER A 149 19.23 -6.53 -3.82
CA SER A 149 20.52 -7.19 -4.00
C SER A 149 20.36 -8.31 -5.02
N GLY A 150 21.01 -8.17 -6.18
CA GLY A 150 20.83 -9.09 -7.29
C GLY A 150 19.37 -9.11 -7.77
N ASN A 151 18.73 -10.27 -7.67
CA ASN A 151 17.32 -10.48 -8.02
C ASN A 151 16.40 -10.54 -6.78
N GLN A 152 16.87 -10.12 -5.61
CA GLN A 152 16.11 -10.17 -4.36
C GLN A 152 15.75 -8.77 -3.89
N LEU A 153 14.46 -8.53 -3.65
CA LEU A 153 13.96 -7.37 -2.92
C LEU A 153 13.71 -7.78 -1.45
N SER A 154 14.27 -7.03 -0.50
CA SER A 154 13.98 -7.14 0.93
C SER A 154 13.27 -5.88 1.39
N VAL A 155 12.21 -6.02 2.18
CA VAL A 155 11.38 -4.93 2.69
C VAL A 155 11.14 -5.10 4.18
N ASP A 156 11.63 -4.15 4.97
CA ASP A 156 11.36 -4.05 6.40
C ASP A 156 10.10 -3.19 6.61
N MET A 157 8.96 -3.85 6.72
CA MET A 157 7.64 -3.24 6.86
C MET A 157 7.36 -2.89 8.32
N PRO A 158 7.16 -1.60 8.67
CA PRO A 158 6.65 -1.25 9.98
C PRO A 158 5.28 -1.87 10.22
N LYS A 159 4.92 -2.11 11.49
CA LYS A 159 3.54 -2.43 11.88
C LYS A 159 2.53 -1.40 11.34
N ASN A 160 1.29 -1.84 11.11
CA ASN A 160 0.16 -1.03 10.66
C ASN A 160 0.52 -0.02 9.55
N SER A 161 1.10 -0.50 8.46
CA SER A 161 1.64 0.35 7.39
C SER A 161 1.19 -0.07 6.00
N VAL A 162 1.15 0.91 5.10
CA VAL A 162 0.99 0.72 3.65
C VAL A 162 2.24 1.26 2.98
N VAL A 163 2.92 0.44 2.20
CA VAL A 163 4.12 0.79 1.44
C VAL A 163 3.84 0.57 -0.05
N VAL A 164 4.24 1.53 -0.88
CA VAL A 164 4.27 1.37 -2.34
C VAL A 164 5.70 1.65 -2.80
N LEU A 165 6.29 0.67 -3.47
CA LEU A 165 7.64 0.70 -4.01
C LEU A 165 7.60 0.86 -5.52
N GLU A 166 8.52 1.66 -6.06
CA GLU A 166 8.86 1.70 -7.49
C GLU A 166 10.24 1.05 -7.66
N LEU A 167 10.31 0.07 -8.55
CA LEU A 167 11.52 -0.64 -8.94
C LEU A 167 11.83 -0.33 -10.41
N SER A 168 13.07 0.07 -10.67
CA SER A 168 13.56 0.45 -11.99
C SER A 168 15.01 -0.01 -12.20
N GLU A 169 15.37 -0.17 -13.47
CA GLU A 169 16.77 -0.30 -13.90
C GLU A 169 17.58 0.97 -13.65
#